data_AF-A0A7I7UQA6-F1
#
_entry.id   AF-A0A7I7UQA6-F1
#
_cell.length_a   1.000
_cell.length_b   1.000
_cell.length_c   1.000
_cell.angle_alpha   90.00
_cell.angle_beta   90.00
_cell.angle_gamma   90.00
#
_symmetry.space_group_name_H-M   'P 1'
#
loop_
_entity.id
_entity.type
_entity.pdbx_description
1 polymer ?
#
loop_
_entity_poly.entity_id
_entity_poly.type
_entity_poly.pdbx_seq_one_letter_code
_entity_poly.pdbx_strand_id
1 'polypeptide(L)' 'MEPHRSGNATGMATYRVLNPEGDVVDTKDIESADDAHAWFVDQKANPELGWRMEVKADDGHWAFFDSSEGDRKY' A
#
# COMPACT_ATOMS: atom_id res chain seq x y z
N MET A 1 -11.79 -9.77 21.22
CA MET A 1 -12.01 -8.63 20.31
C MET A 1 -10.98 -8.78 19.21
N GLU A 2 -11.32 -9.56 18.20
CA GLU A 2 -10.51 -9.79 17.01
C GLU A 2 -11.44 -9.43 15.84
N PRO A 3 -11.11 -8.47 14.97
CA PRO A 3 -11.90 -8.30 13.77
C PRO A 3 -11.52 -9.43 12.80
N HIS A 4 -12.43 -10.38 12.71
CA HIS A 4 -12.54 -11.38 11.64
C HIS A 4 -12.44 -10.69 10.27
N ARG A 5 -11.30 -10.83 9.59
CA ARG A 5 -11.23 -10.59 8.14
C ARG A 5 -11.86 -11.78 7.42
N SER A 6 -13.19 -11.84 7.39
CA SER A 6 -13.94 -12.64 6.42
C SER A 6 -14.72 -11.71 5.51
N GLY A 7 -14.31 -11.65 4.25
CA GLY A 7 -15.02 -10.92 3.20
C GLY A 7 -14.14 -10.76 1.97
N ASN A 8 -14.38 -11.59 0.96
CA ASN A 8 -13.78 -11.58 -0.37
C ASN A 8 -13.69 -10.15 -0.95
N ALA A 9 -12.47 -9.63 -1.14
CA ALA A 9 -12.24 -8.43 -1.94
C ALA A 9 -11.84 -8.88 -3.34
N THR A 10 -12.82 -9.07 -4.22
CA THR A 10 -12.62 -9.35 -5.64
C THR A 10 -12.09 -8.10 -6.38
N GLY A 11 -11.01 -7.50 -5.89
CA GLY A 11 -10.36 -6.33 -6.51
C GLY A 11 -9.64 -5.31 -5.61
N MET A 12 -9.68 -5.42 -4.27
CA MET A 12 -9.00 -4.43 -3.40
C MET A 12 -7.63 -4.91 -2.95
N ALA A 13 -6.64 -4.04 -2.99
CA ALA A 13 -5.30 -4.30 -2.47
C ALA A 13 -5.08 -3.57 -1.14
N THR A 14 -4.47 -4.24 -0.17
CA THR A 14 -4.10 -3.59 1.10
C THR A 14 -2.80 -2.83 0.90
N TYR A 15 -2.80 -1.51 1.11
CA TYR A 15 -1.60 -0.68 1.05
C TYR A 15 -1.16 -0.31 2.46
N ARG A 16 0.15 -0.20 2.68
CA ARG A 16 0.72 0.27 3.94
C ARG A 16 1.82 1.28 3.66
N VAL A 17 1.91 2.28 4.53
CA VAL A 17 2.96 3.30 4.47
C VAL A 17 3.98 3.01 5.55
N LEU A 18 5.24 3.15 5.19
CA LEU A 18 6.39 2.97 6.06
C LEU A 18 7.11 4.31 6.20
N ASN A 19 7.49 4.63 7.43
CA ASN A 19 8.37 5.76 7.72
C ASN A 19 9.81 5.48 7.22
N PRO A 20 10.71 6.47 7.18
CA PRO A 20 12.13 6.26 6.86
C PRO A 20 12.85 5.22 7.74
N GLU A 21 12.34 4.93 8.93
CA GLU A 21 12.88 3.90 9.85
C GLU A 21 12.46 2.48 9.45
N GLY A 22 11.42 2.34 8.62
CA GLY A 22 10.85 1.05 8.18
C GLY A 22 9.65 0.57 9.01
N ASP A 23 9.11 1.42 9.89
CA ASP A 23 7.91 1.13 10.66
C ASP A 23 6.64 1.47 9.88
N VAL A 24 5.64 0.59 10.00
CA VAL A 24 4.32 0.80 9.41
C VAL A 24 3.59 1.87 10.20
N VAL A 25 3.38 3.02 9.57
CA VAL A 25 2.67 4.15 10.18
C VAL A 25 1.16 4.07 9.96
N ASP A 26 0.73 3.56 8.80
CA ASP A 26 -0.68 3.45 8.45
C ASP A 26 -0.89 2.31 7.46
N THR A 27 -2.08 1.71 7.49
CA THR A 27 -2.47 0.61 6.60
C THR A 27 -3.90 0.81 6.18
N LYS A 28 -4.15 0.82 4.88
CA LYS A 28 -5.44 1.12 4.29
C LYS A 28 -5.73 0.17 3.12
N ASP A 29 -6.94 -0.35 3.08
CA ASP A 29 -7.43 -1.15 1.95
C ASP A 29 -7.97 -0.21 0.87
N ILE A 30 -7.46 -0.36 -0.35
CA ILE A 30 -7.74 0.56 -1.46
C ILE A 30 -8.01 -0.25 -2.73
N GLU A 31 -9.00 0.18 -3.50
CA GLU A 31 -9.48 -0.56 -4.67
C GLU A 31 -8.59 -0.35 -5.91
N SER A 32 -7.74 0.68 -5.91
CA SER A 32 -6.93 1.08 -7.07
C SER A 32 -5.64 1.79 -6.69
N ALA A 33 -4.65 1.66 -7.58
CA ALA A 33 -3.34 2.29 -7.43
C ALA A 33 -3.41 3.84 -7.41
N ASP A 34 -4.39 4.43 -8.09
CA ASP A 34 -4.57 5.89 -8.17
C ASP A 34 -5.01 6.46 -6.81
N ASP A 35 -6.01 5.86 -6.17
CA ASP A 35 -6.43 6.19 -4.81
C ASP A 35 -5.31 5.94 -3.79
N ALA A 36 -4.49 4.91 -3.99
CA ALA A 36 -3.33 4.63 -3.14
C ALA A 36 -2.27 5.71 -3.27
N HIS A 37 -2.03 6.21 -4.48
CA HIS A 37 -1.13 7.33 -4.71
C HIS A 37 -1.64 8.61 -4.05
N ALA A 38 -2.94 8.94 -4.20
CA ALA A 38 -3.54 10.11 -3.56
C ALA A 38 -3.43 10.04 -2.02
N TRP A 39 -3.72 8.88 -1.44
CA TRP A 39 -3.56 8.64 0.00
C TRP A 39 -2.09 8.77 0.45
N PHE A 40 -1.14 8.25 -0.32
CA PHE A 40 0.27 8.36 0.01
C PHE A 40 0.79 9.79 -0.10
N VAL A 41 0.31 10.58 -1.06
CA VAL A 41 0.62 12.01 -1.17
C VAL A 41 0.06 12.79 0.01
N ASP A 42 -1.16 12.46 0.46
CA ASP A 42 -1.77 13.04 1.67
C ASP A 42 -0.94 12.72 2.93
N GLN A 43 -0.53 11.46 3.09
CA GLN A 43 0.40 11.04 4.16
C GLN A 43 1.75 11.77 4.09
N LYS A 44 2.21 12.08 2.87
CA LYS A 44 3.43 12.83 2.58
C LYS A 44 3.25 14.35 2.64
N ALA A 45 2.18 14.91 3.20
CA ALA A 45 2.05 16.37 3.35
C ALA A 45 3.18 17.01 4.20
N ASN A 46 4.00 16.21 4.90
CA ASN A 46 5.21 16.64 5.62
C ASN A 46 6.41 15.67 5.40
N PRO A 47 6.92 15.46 4.17
CA PRO A 47 7.75 14.30 3.91
C PRO A 47 9.23 14.59 4.20
N GLU A 48 9.73 14.01 5.27
CA GLU A 48 11.14 13.67 5.40
C GLU A 48 11.50 12.64 4.31
N LEU A 49 12.69 12.69 3.74
CA LEU A 49 13.11 11.75 2.68
C LEU A 49 13.18 10.31 3.26
N GLY A 50 12.44 9.37 2.67
CA GLY A 50 12.53 7.94 3.01
C GLY A 50 11.20 7.21 3.21
N TRP A 51 10.06 7.88 3.09
CA TRP A 51 8.75 7.24 3.16
C TRP A 51 8.53 6.29 1.99
N ARG A 52 8.09 5.07 2.31
CA ARG A 52 7.87 3.96 1.35
C ARG A 52 6.42 3.49 1.44
N MET A 53 5.87 3.00 0.34
CA MET A 53 4.56 2.36 0.33
C MET A 53 4.72 0.93 -0.16
N GLU A 54 4.02 0.02 0.50
CA GLU A 54 3.96 -1.38 0.09
C GLU A 54 2.52 -1.79 -0.14
N VAL A 55 2.32 -2.64 -1.14
CA VAL A 55 1.03 -3.23 -1.48
C VAL A 55 1.07 -4.71 -1.13
N LYS A 56 -0.02 -5.20 -0.55
CA LYS A 56 -0.19 -6.62 -0.27
C LYS A 56 -0.61 -7.32 -1.56
N ALA A 57 0.24 -8.23 -2.02
CA ALA A 57 -0.07 -9.14 -3.10
C ALA A 57 -1.17 -10.11 -2.68
N ASP A 58 -1.87 -10.67 -3.67
CA ASP A 58 -2.92 -11.68 -3.46
C ASP A 58 -2.38 -12.94 -2.73
N ASP A 59 -1.09 -13.25 -2.95
CA ASP A 59 -0.35 -14.31 -2.24
C ASP A 59 -0.11 -14.01 -0.74
N GLY A 60 -0.43 -12.80 -0.28
CA GLY A 60 -0.29 -12.37 1.10
C GLY A 60 1.07 -11.75 1.43
N HIS A 61 2.01 -11.74 0.49
CA HIS A 61 3.31 -11.06 0.62
C HIS A 61 3.18 -9.54 0.38
N TRP A 62 4.07 -8.75 0.98
CA TRP A 62 4.15 -7.31 0.73
C TRP A 62 5.16 -7.03 -0.38
N ALA A 63 4.76 -6.26 -1.38
CA ALA A 63 5.61 -5.80 -2.47
C ALA A 63 5.78 -4.29 -2.36
N PHE A 64 6.97 -3.79 -2.67
CA PHE A 64 7.20 -2.35 -2.74
C PHE A 64 6.35 -1.77 -3.86
N PHE A 65 5.47 -0.83 -3.52
CA PHE A 65 4.67 -0.11 -4.49
C PHE A 65 5.57 0.95 -5.13
N ASP A 66 6.21 0.57 -6.23
CA ASP A 66 6.83 1.53 -7.14
C ASP A 66 5.84 1.82 -8.26
N SER A 67 5.48 3.09 -8.43
CA SER A 67 4.53 3.53 -9.45
C SER A 67 5.00 3.27 -10.90
N SER A 68 6.18 2.64 -11.12
CA SER A 68 6.71 2.29 -12.43
C SER A 68 6.30 0.91 -12.95
N GLU A 69 5.52 0.09 -12.23
CA GLU A 69 5.19 -1.27 -12.71
C GLU A 69 3.98 -1.32 -13.66
N GLY A 70 4.21 -0.82 -14.88
CA GLY A 70 3.47 -1.15 -16.11
C GLY A 70 4.31 -1.96 -17.11
N ASP A 71 5.48 -2.47 -16.72
CA ASP A 71 6.38 -3.23 -17.61
C ASP A 71 6.82 -4.56 -16.98
N ARG A 72 5.92 -5.53 -16.98
CA ARG A 72 6.29 -6.95 -17.11
C ARG A 72 5.56 -7.51 -18.32
N LYS A 73 6.12 -7.25 -19.51
CA LYS A 73 5.76 -7.93 -20.74
C LYS A 73 6.34 -9.36 -20.68
N TYR A 74 5.47 -10.36 -20.69
CA TYR A 74 5.82 -11.76 -20.93
C TYR A 74 6.10 -11.99 -22.42
#